data_AF-A0A9X3I0G8-F1
#
_entry.id   AF-A0A9X3I0G8-F1
#
_cell.length_a   1.000
_cell.length_b   1.000
_cell.length_c   1.000
_cell.angle_alpha   90.00
_cell.angle_beta   90.00
_cell.angle_gamma   90.00
#
_symmetry.space_group_name_H-M   'P 1'
#
loop_
_entity.id
_entity.type
_entity.pdbx_description
1 polymer ?
#
loop_
_entity_poly.entity_id
_entity_poly.type
_entity_poly.pdbx_seq_one_letter_code
_entity_poly.pdbx_strand_id
1 'polypeptide(L)' 'MKTLINKEWHETHRMPQNPTLDQRIDWHLEHSKNCRCRKIPGKLSEEMKKRGIKF' A
#
# COMPACT_ATOMS: atom_id res chain seq x y z
N MET A 1 8.25 -16.42 7.42
CA MET A 1 6.78 -16.25 7.46
C MET A 1 6.28 -16.11 6.03
N LYS A 2 5.41 -17.01 5.55
CA LYS A 2 4.87 -16.97 4.18
C LYS A 2 3.98 -15.74 4.01
N THR A 3 4.37 -14.81 3.15
CA THR A 3 3.56 -13.67 2.76
C THR A 3 2.43 -14.14 1.84
N LEU A 4 1.19 -14.02 2.30
CA LEU A 4 -0.02 -14.31 1.51
C LEU A 4 -0.17 -13.19 0.47
N ILE A 5 0.22 -13.49 -0.77
CA ILE A 5 0.05 -12.61 -1.92
C ILE A 5 -1.30 -12.89 -2.59
N ASN A 6 -2.14 -11.86 -2.68
CA ASN A 6 -3.32 -11.88 -3.53
C ASN A 6 -2.90 -11.52 -4.96
N LYS A 7 -2.66 -12.53 -5.81
CA LYS A 7 -2.17 -12.34 -7.17
C LYS A 7 -3.15 -11.53 -8.02
N GLU A 8 -4.44 -11.87 -7.97
CA GLU A 8 -5.50 -11.19 -8.72
C GLU A 8 -5.57 -9.69 -8.40
N TRP A 9 -5.45 -9.35 -7.12
CA TRP A 9 -5.39 -7.94 -6.71
C TRP A 9 -4.16 -7.23 -7.28
N HIS A 10 -2.98 -7.86 -7.26
CA HIS A 10 -1.78 -7.27 -7.84
C HIS A 10 -1.82 -7.14 -9.37
N GLU A 11 -2.57 -7.99 -10.06
CA GLU A 11 -2.72 -7.91 -11.51
C GLU A 11 -3.64 -6.76 -11.93
N THR A 12 -4.70 -6.54 -11.17
CA THR A 12 -5.70 -5.48 -11.41
C THR A 12 -5.29 -4.13 -10.82
N HIS A 13 -4.60 -4.11 -9.68
CA HIS A 13 -4.18 -2.92 -8.95
C HIS A 13 -2.65 -2.85 -8.93
N ARG A 14 -2.05 -2.62 -10.10
CA ARG A 14 -0.61 -2.38 -10.19
C ARG A 14 -0.28 -0.96 -9.74
N MET A 15 0.79 -0.82 -8.97
CA MET A 15 1.28 0.51 -8.60
C MET A 15 1.74 1.24 -9.87
N PRO A 16 1.33 2.51 -10.08
CA PRO A 16 1.81 3.31 -11.20
C PRO A 16 3.33 3.42 -11.22
N GLN A 17 3.92 3.68 -12.38
CA GLN A 17 5.38 3.77 -12.53
C GLN A 17 5.97 4.96 -11.75
N ASN A 18 5.26 6.10 -11.73
CA ASN A 18 5.61 7.30 -10.98
C ASN A 18 4.41 7.76 -10.14
N PRO A 19 4.06 7.02 -9.07
CA PRO A 19 2.88 7.35 -8.29
C PRO A 19 3.16 8.62 -7.48
N THR A 20 2.17 9.50 -7.42
CA THR A 20 2.20 10.57 -6.43
C THR A 20 2.16 9.98 -5.02
N LEU A 21 2.49 10.79 -4.02
CA LEU A 21 2.49 10.31 -2.64
C LEU A 21 1.09 9.86 -2.22
N ASP A 22 0.05 10.58 -2.62
CA ASP A 22 -1.35 10.21 -2.40
C ASP A 22 -1.74 8.92 -3.11
N GLN A 23 -1.39 8.74 -4.39
CA GLN A 23 -1.64 7.47 -5.10
C GLN A 23 -0.92 6.30 -4.43
N ARG A 24 0.30 6.53 -3.95
CA ARG A 24 1.07 5.52 -3.23
C ARG A 24 0.41 5.19 -1.88
N ILE A 25 -0.11 6.19 -1.16
CA ILE A 25 -0.85 6.00 0.10
C ILE A 25 -2.09 5.16 -0.15
N ASP A 26 -2.93 5.58 -1.10
CA ASP A 26 -4.21 4.94 -1.43
C ASP A 26 -4.00 3.48 -1.83
N TRP A 27 -3.05 3.23 -2.73
CA TRP A 27 -2.67 1.88 -3.14
C TRP A 27 -2.25 1.00 -1.95
N HIS A 28 -1.49 1.53 -0.99
CA HIS A 28 -1.07 0.76 0.19
C HIS A 28 -2.21 0.52 1.18
N LEU A 29 -3.18 1.43 1.29
CA LEU A 29 -4.38 1.24 2.10
C LEU A 29 -5.24 0.10 1.54
N GLU A 30 -5.47 0.10 0.23
CA GLU A 30 -6.19 -0.98 -0.45
C GLU A 30 -5.41 -2.29 -0.44
N HIS A 31 -4.10 -2.23 -0.65
CA HIS A 31 -3.20 -3.38 -0.58
C HIS A 31 -3.32 -4.05 0.78
N SER A 32 -3.20 -3.30 1.88
CA SER A 32 -3.30 -3.84 3.25
C SER A 32 -4.61 -4.60 3.52
N LYS A 33 -5.72 -4.16 2.91
CA LYS A 33 -7.04 -4.80 3.03
C LYS A 33 -7.13 -6.11 2.23
N ASN A 34 -6.54 -6.16 1.04
CA ASN A 34 -6.68 -7.27 0.10
C ASN A 34 -5.51 -8.26 0.10
N CYS A 35 -4.33 -7.82 0.53
CA CYS A 35 -3.06 -8.52 0.38
C CYS A 35 -2.07 -8.14 1.49
N ARG A 36 -1.60 -9.13 2.25
CA ARG A 36 -0.66 -8.91 3.37
C ARG A 36 0.79 -9.19 2.99
N CYS A 37 1.10 -9.17 1.69
CA CYS A 37 2.43 -9.55 1.21
C CYS A 37 3.53 -8.55 1.60
N ARG A 38 3.16 -7.30 1.86
CA ARG A 38 4.08 -6.23 2.21
C ARG A 38 3.42 -5.27 3.18
N LYS A 39 4.14 -4.89 4.24
CA LYS A 39 3.70 -3.84 5.15
C LYS A 39 3.99 -2.45 4.56
N ILE A 40 3.24 -1.46 5.01
CA ILE A 40 3.45 -0.06 4.65
C ILE A 40 4.88 0.37 5.06
N PRO A 41 5.69 0.90 4.13
CA PRO A 41 7.06 1.29 4.43
C PRO A 41 7.10 2.46 5.42
N GLY A 42 8.13 2.47 6.30
CA GLY A 42 8.27 3.44 7.40
C GLY A 42 8.06 4.90 6.98
N LYS A 43 8.80 5.38 5.96
CA LYS A 43 8.67 6.74 5.45
C LYS A 43 7.25 7.09 4.96
N LEU A 44 6.53 6.13 4.39
CA LEU A 44 5.15 6.32 3.94
C LEU A 44 4.20 6.36 5.13
N SER A 45 4.40 5.49 6.12
CA SER A 45 3.61 5.47 7.35
C SER A 45 3.80 6.75 8.18
N GLU A 46 5.01 7.31 8.20
CA GLU A 46 5.29 8.58 8.87
C GLU A 46 4.55 9.73 8.19
N GLU A 47 4.54 9.74 6.86
CA GLU A 47 3.83 10.77 6.11
C GLU A 47 2.31 10.63 6.25
N MET A 48 1.77 9.41 6.22
CA MET A 48 0.37 9.15 6.56
C MET A 48 0.02 9.66 7.97
N LYS A 49 0.88 9.40 8.97
CA LYS A 49 0.70 9.90 10.34
C LYS A 49 0.72 11.43 10.41
N LYS A 50 1.66 12.09 9.71
CA LYS A 50 1.73 13.56 9.63
C LYS A 50 0.45 14.15 9.03
N ARG A 51 -0.11 13.47 8.02
CA ARG A 51 -1.39 13.85 7.39
C ARG A 51 -2.63 13.47 8.20
N GLY A 52 -2.48 12.75 9.33
CA GLY A 52 -3.60 12.27 10.13
C GLY A 52 -4.36 11.08 9.52
N ILE A 53 -3.78 10.39 8.53
CA ILE A 53 -4.38 9.25 7.84
C ILE A 53 -4.18 7.99 8.70
N LYS A 54 -5.28 7.30 9.01
CA LYS A 54 -5.27 6.01 9.73
C LYS A 54 -5.18 4.85 8.73
N PHE A 55 -4.31 3.89 9.00
CA PHE A 55 -4.00 2.74 8.14
C PHE A 55 -3.81 1.46 8.96
#